data_AF-A0A2D6N1B4-F1
#
_entry.id   AF-A0A2D6N1B4-F1
#
_cell.length_a   1.000
_cell.length_b   1.000
_cell.length_c   1.000
_cell.angle_alpha   90.00
_cell.angle_beta   90.00
_cell.angle_gamma   90.00
#
_symmetry.space_group_name_H-M   'P 1'
#
loop_
_entity.id
_entity.type
_entity.pdbx_description
1 polymer ?
#
loop_
_entity_poly.entity_id
_entity_poly.type
_entity_poly.pdbx_seq_one_letter_code
_entity_poly.pdbx_strand_id
1 'polypeptide(L)'
;QSATTPAHLIVTNVPGPQQSLYCRGARLRALYPQVPLMKGLGMGIALMSYNGSMGWGFNSDPEVVPDADVFVQKIQESFERIRKLATPKTSKESQTWRAATTSSSNG
;
A
#
# COMPACT_ATOMS: atom_id res chain seq x y z
N GLN A 1 -21.42 9.89 -23.72
CA GLN A 1 -21.45 9.49 -22.30
C GLN A 1 -20.37 8.42 -22.16
N SER A 2 -19.17 8.77 -21.66
CA SER A 2 -18.12 7.76 -21.47
C SER A 2 -18.52 6.86 -20.32
N ALA A 3 -18.62 5.56 -20.58
CA ALA A 3 -18.93 4.55 -19.59
C ALA A 3 -17.73 4.36 -18.64
N THR A 4 -17.66 5.18 -17.60
CA THR A 4 -16.84 4.85 -16.43
C THR A 4 -17.59 3.75 -15.69
N THR A 5 -16.99 2.56 -15.59
CA THR A 5 -17.49 1.49 -14.72
C THR A 5 -17.76 2.07 -13.32
N PRO A 6 -18.96 1.92 -12.74
CA PRO A 6 -19.21 2.41 -11.39
C PRO A 6 -18.24 1.72 -10.44
N ALA A 7 -17.39 2.50 -9.76
CA ALA A 7 -16.48 2.02 -8.74
C ALA A 7 -17.11 2.26 -7.37
N HIS A 8 -17.05 1.28 -6.47
CA HIS A 8 -17.50 1.45 -5.08
C HIS A 8 -16.37 1.98 -4.17
N LEU A 9 -15.13 1.67 -4.55
CA LEU A 9 -13.91 1.94 -3.79
C LEU A 9 -12.84 2.51 -4.72
N ILE A 10 -12.07 3.48 -4.21
CA ILE A 10 -10.81 3.92 -4.82
C ILE A 10 -9.64 3.60 -3.88
N VAL A 11 -8.52 3.17 -4.43
CA VAL A 11 -7.26 3.01 -3.70
C VAL A 11 -6.16 3.78 -4.43
N THR A 12 -5.48 4.67 -3.72
CA THR A 12 -4.33 5.42 -4.24
C THR A 12 -3.08 5.12 -3.44
N ASN A 13 -1.94 4.96 -4.13
CA ASN A 13 -0.64 4.72 -3.51
C ASN A 13 0.37 5.75 -4.01
N VAL A 14 0.78 6.63 -3.11
CA VAL A 14 1.69 7.73 -3.40
C VAL A 14 3.01 7.50 -2.65
N PRO A 15 4.15 7.35 -3.34
CA PRO A 15 5.45 7.30 -2.68
C PRO A 15 5.71 8.62 -1.95
N GLY A 16 6.00 8.56 -0.66
CA GLY A 16 6.35 9.74 0.12
C GLY A 16 7.81 9.78 0.57
N PRO A 17 8.20 10.84 1.29
CA PRO A 17 9.61 11.09 1.64
C PRO A 17 10.20 9.98 2.53
N GLN A 18 11.40 9.51 2.18
CA GLN A 18 12.10 8.47 2.95
C GLN A 18 13.02 9.03 4.05
N GLN A 19 13.18 10.35 4.11
CA GLN A 19 13.90 11.06 5.16
C GLN A 19 12.95 11.63 6.21
N SER A 20 13.44 11.78 7.44
CA SER A 20 12.67 12.41 8.52
C SER A 20 12.44 13.89 8.23
N LEU A 21 11.18 14.33 8.34
CA LEU A 21 10.77 15.72 8.17
C LEU A 21 10.58 16.41 9.53
N TYR A 22 10.71 17.73 9.54
CA TYR A 22 10.57 18.57 10.73
C TYR A 22 9.73 19.81 10.43
N CYS A 23 8.89 20.20 11.38
CA CYS A 23 8.16 21.48 11.35
C CYS A 23 8.59 22.30 12.57
N ARG A 24 9.24 23.44 12.34
CA ARG A 24 9.76 24.33 13.41
C ARG A 24 10.55 23.58 14.49
N GLY A 25 11.38 22.61 14.09
CA GLY A 25 12.19 21.77 14.99
C GLY A 25 11.47 20.54 15.56
N ALA A 26 10.15 20.43 15.44
CA ALA A 26 9.40 19.24 15.84
C ALA A 26 9.46 18.16 14.73
N ARG A 27 9.80 16.92 15.09
CA ARG A 27 9.89 15.79 14.14
C ARG A 27 8.51 15.28 13.75
N LEU A 28 8.26 15.13 12.44
CA LEU A 28 7.08 14.45 11.93
C LEU A 28 7.19 12.94 12.22
N ARG A 29 6.23 12.40 12.97
CA ARG A 29 6.25 11.01 13.47
C ARG A 29 5.58 10.02 12.54
N ALA A 30 4.47 10.42 11.93
CA ALA A 30 3.66 9.61 11.06
C ALA A 30 2.96 10.52 10.04
N LEU A 31 2.52 9.91 8.93
CA LEU A 31 1.78 10.59 7.89
C LEU A 31 0.63 9.69 7.47
N TYR A 32 -0.60 10.23 7.54
CA TYR A 32 -1.81 9.53 7.14
C TYR A 32 -2.46 10.33 6.01
N PRO A 33 -2.37 9.87 4.75
CA PRO A 33 -2.94 10.59 3.62
C PRO A 33 -4.47 10.47 3.63
N GLN A 34 -5.16 11.39 2.96
CA GLN A 34 -6.63 11.32 2.82
C GLN A 34 -7.00 11.63 1.38
N VAL A 35 -7.94 10.86 0.83
CA VAL A 35 -8.48 11.06 -0.52
C VAL A 35 -9.93 11.52 -0.45
N PRO A 36 -10.31 12.61 -1.14
CA PRO A 36 -11.70 13.06 -1.18
C PRO A 36 -12.65 11.99 -1.73
N LEU A 37 -13.83 11.88 -1.14
CA LEU A 37 -14.90 11.04 -1.69
C LEU A 37 -15.56 11.79 -2.85
N MET A 38 -15.52 11.19 -4.04
CA MET A 38 -16.29 11.65 -5.19
C MET A 38 -17.69 11.05 -5.14
N LYS A 39 -18.66 11.73 -5.76
CA LYS A 39 -20.04 11.24 -5.86
C LYS A 39 -20.05 9.83 -6.47
N GLY A 40 -20.66 8.88 -5.77
CA GLY A 40 -20.76 7.48 -6.19
C GLY A 40 -19.68 6.56 -5.61
N LEU A 41 -18.67 7.07 -4.90
CA LEU A 41 -17.73 6.27 -4.13
C LEU A 41 -18.20 6.14 -2.68
N GLY A 42 -18.33 4.92 -2.18
CA GLY A 42 -18.64 4.67 -0.77
C GLY A 42 -17.42 4.78 0.14
N MET A 43 -16.23 4.47 -0.39
CA MET A 43 -14.97 4.53 0.35
C MET A 43 -13.77 4.88 -0.54
N GLY A 44 -12.81 5.60 0.03
CA GLY A 44 -11.50 5.87 -0.55
C GLY A 44 -10.38 5.50 0.43
N ILE A 45 -9.37 4.81 -0.08
CA ILE A 45 -8.19 4.40 0.67
C ILE A 45 -6.98 5.10 0.07
N ALA A 46 -6.23 5.81 0.91
CA ALA A 46 -5.00 6.47 0.52
C ALA A 46 -3.81 5.83 1.25
N LEU A 47 -2.78 5.48 0.48
CA LEU A 47 -1.54 4.91 0.97
C LEU A 47 -0.40 5.86 0.67
N MET A 48 0.46 6.07 1.66
CA MET A 48 1.64 6.89 1.47
C MET A 48 2.79 6.45 2.36
N SER A 49 3.95 6.23 1.77
CA SER A 49 5.15 5.85 2.52
C SER A 49 5.81 7.07 3.16
N TYR A 50 6.36 6.91 4.37
CA TYR A 50 7.12 7.94 5.07
C TYR A 50 8.17 7.31 5.98
N ASN A 51 9.45 7.66 5.75
CA ASN A 51 10.58 7.29 6.61
C ASN A 51 10.55 5.80 7.03
N GLY A 52 10.45 4.89 6.05
CA GLY A 52 10.40 3.44 6.27
C GLY A 52 9.08 2.87 6.82
N SER A 53 8.07 3.72 7.05
CA SER A 53 6.72 3.32 7.45
C SER A 53 5.72 3.56 6.33
N MET A 54 4.54 2.93 6.40
CA MET A 54 3.44 3.12 5.46
C MET A 54 2.23 3.67 6.20
N GLY A 55 1.76 4.84 5.79
CA GLY A 55 0.51 5.45 6.25
C GLY A 55 -0.68 4.97 5.44
N TRP A 56 -1.76 4.66 6.13
CA TRP A 56 -3.04 4.28 5.54
C TRP A 56 -4.11 5.24 6.02
N GLY A 57 -4.82 5.87 5.10
CA GLY A 57 -6.01 6.65 5.40
C GLY A 57 -7.24 6.05 4.76
N PHE A 58 -8.30 5.97 5.55
CA PHE A 58 -9.61 5.49 5.13
C PHE A 58 -10.58 6.66 5.22
N ASN A 59 -11.30 6.91 4.14
CA ASN A 59 -12.35 7.91 4.09
C ASN A 59 -13.61 7.24 3.54
N SER A 60 -14.73 7.30 4.26
CA SER A 60 -15.97 6.62 3.87
C SER A 60 -17.17 7.49 4.15
N ASP A 61 -18.21 7.30 3.34
CA ASP A 61 -19.53 7.84 3.62
C ASP A 61 -20.25 6.88 4.59
N PRO A 62 -20.59 7.31 5.83
CA PRO A 62 -21.20 6.44 6.83
C PRO A 62 -22.62 5.98 6.46
N GLU A 63 -23.33 6.68 5.57
CA GLU A 63 -24.64 6.23 5.09
C GLU A 63 -24.51 5.10 4.06
N VAL A 64 -23.39 5.06 3.33
CA VAL A 64 -23.10 4.05 2.29
C VAL A 64 -22.32 2.87 2.87
N VAL A 65 -21.38 3.12 3.78
CA VAL A 65 -20.52 2.12 4.43
C VAL A 65 -20.60 2.29 5.94
N PRO A 66 -21.68 1.80 6.58
CA PRO A 66 -21.92 2.00 8.02
C PRO A 66 -20.95 1.23 8.93
N ASP A 67 -20.28 0.20 8.39
CA ASP A 67 -19.36 -0.71 9.08
C ASP A 67 -17.90 -0.52 8.65
N ALA A 68 -17.53 0.73 8.32
CA ALA A 68 -16.18 1.06 7.86
C ALA A 68 -15.08 0.71 8.88
N ASP A 69 -15.37 0.80 10.18
CA ASP A 69 -14.48 0.40 11.26
C ASP A 69 -14.21 -1.13 11.25
N VAL A 70 -15.25 -1.93 11.03
CA VAL A 70 -15.15 -3.39 10.86
C VAL A 70 -14.29 -3.72 9.65
N PHE A 71 -14.48 -3.00 8.53
CA PHE A 71 -13.66 -3.18 7.34
C PHE A 71 -12.17 -2.91 7.61
N VAL A 72 -11.85 -1.82 8.31
CA VAL A 72 -10.47 -1.50 8.71
C VAL A 72 -9.89 -2.58 9.62
N GLN A 73 -10.66 -3.07 10.58
CA GLN A 73 -10.23 -4.18 11.43
C GLN A 73 -9.91 -5.44 10.60
N LYS A 74 -10.74 -5.79 9.62
CA LYS A 74 -10.52 -6.96 8.74
C LYS A 74 -9.28 -6.82 7.86
N ILE A 75 -8.97 -5.60 7.40
CA ILE A 75 -7.70 -5.33 6.71
C ILE A 75 -6.52 -5.60 7.64
N GLN A 76 -6.57 -5.11 8.87
CA GLN A 76 -5.50 -5.33 9.85
C GLN A 76 -5.30 -6.84 10.14
N GLU A 77 -6.39 -7.57 10.35
CA GLU A 77 -6.36 -9.03 10.55
C GLU A 77 -5.77 -9.77 9.35
N SER A 78 -6.16 -9.39 8.13
CA SER A 78 -5.65 -9.97 6.88
C SER A 78 -4.16 -9.70 6.67
N PHE A 79 -3.72 -8.45 6.91
CA PHE A 79 -2.32 -8.07 6.85
C PHE A 79 -1.49 -8.90 7.83
N GLU A 80 -1.95 -9.03 9.07
CA GLU A 80 -1.28 -9.84 10.08
C GLU A 80 -1.18 -11.32 9.69
N ARG A 81 -2.25 -11.87 9.12
CA ARG A 81 -2.25 -13.24 8.59
C ARG A 81 -1.20 -13.43 7.50
N ILE A 82 -1.13 -12.53 6.52
CA ILE A 82 -0.15 -12.62 5.42
C ILE A 82 1.27 -12.41 5.96
N ARG A 83 1.48 -11.45 6.86
CA ARG A 83 2.78 -11.17 7.49
C ARG A 83 3.35 -12.40 8.19
N LYS A 84 2.51 -13.16 8.91
CA LYS A 84 2.92 -14.41 9.57
C LYS A 84 3.34 -15.51 8.59
N LEU A 85 2.80 -15.51 7.38
CA LEU A 85 3.13 -16.48 6.32
C LEU A 85 4.35 -16.04 5.49
N ALA A 86 4.63 -14.74 5.45
CA ALA A 86 5.69 -14.14 4.64
C ALA A 86 7.12 -14.32 5.21
N THR A 87 7.33 -15.29 6.10
CA THR A 87 8.65 -15.65 6.61
C THR A 87 9.60 -15.85 5.42
N PRO A 88 10.73 -15.14 5.35
CA PRO A 88 11.58 -15.18 4.17
C PRO A 88 12.05 -16.62 3.90
N LYS A 89 11.63 -17.18 2.75
CA LYS A 89 12.30 -18.36 2.21
C LYS A 89 13.73 -17.94 1.89
N THR A 90 14.71 -18.48 2.61
CA THR A 90 16.12 -18.43 2.23
C THR A 90 16.27 -19.22 0.93
N SER A 91 16.03 -18.60 -0.23
CA SER A 91 16.18 -19.27 -1.53
C SER A 91 17.64 -19.26 -1.95
N LYS A 92 18.29 -20.43 -1.84
CA LYS A 92 19.60 -20.71 -2.47
C LYS A 92 19.53 -20.78 -4.00
N GLU A 93 18.35 -20.64 -4.61
CA GLU A 93 18.11 -20.84 -6.05
C GLU A 93 18.56 -19.68 -6.96
N SER A 94 18.95 -18.52 -6.42
CA SER A 94 19.42 -17.41 -7.27
C SER A 94 20.87 -17.59 -7.78
N GLN A 95 21.60 -18.64 -7.37
CA GLN A 95 22.96 -18.90 -7.85
C GLN A 95 23.03 -19.75 -9.12
N THR A 96 22.00 -20.55 -9.43
CA THR A 96 22.02 -21.48 -10.58
C THR A 96 21.74 -20.80 -11.92
N TRP A 97 20.99 -19.69 -11.96
CA TRP A 97 20.67 -19.02 -13.24
C TRP A 97 21.80 -18.13 -13.79
N ARG A 98 22.77 -17.72 -12.96
CA ARG A 98 23.92 -16.91 -13.41
C ARG A 98 25.10 -17.72 -13.97
N ALA A 99 25.09 -19.04 -13.79
CA ALA A 99 26.15 -19.92 -14.29
C ALA A 99 25.89 -20.43 -15.72
N ALA A 100 24.63 -20.40 -16.20
CA ALA A 100 24.24 -21.01 -17.47
C ALA A 100 24.36 -20.08 -18.70
N THR A 101 24.67 -18.78 -18.52
CA THR A 101 24.66 -17.81 -19.63
C THR A 101 26.06 -17.37 -20.08
N THR A 102 27.13 -17.93 -19.52
CA THR A 102 28.51 -17.62 -19.92
C THR A 102 29.20 -18.82 -20.56
N SER A 103 28.63 -19.39 -21.61
CA SER A 103 29.37 -20.25 -22.54
C SER A 103 28.76 -20.23 -23.94
N SER A 104 28.94 -19.13 -24.65
CA SER A 104 28.96 -19.14 -26.13
C SER A 104 29.68 -17.88 -26.62
N SER A 105 31.01 -17.95 -26.62
CA SER A 105 31.87 -17.09 -27.43
C SER A 105 32.90 -18.00 -28.10
N ASN A 106 32.68 -18.31 -29.37
CA ASN A 106 33.67 -18.29 -30.45
C ASN A 106 33.21 -19.15 -31.63
N GLY A 107 33.24 -18.53 -32.81
CA GLY A 107 32.92 -19.06 -34.12
C GLY A 107 32.75 -17.90 -35.08
#